data_AF-A0AAD8NDS2-F1
#
_entry.id   AF-A0AAD8NDS2-F1
#
_cell.length_a   1.000
_cell.length_b   1.000
_cell.length_c   1.000
_cell.angle_alpha   90.00
_cell.angle_beta   90.00
_cell.angle_gamma   90.00
#
_symmetry.space_group_name_H-M   'P 1'
#
loop_
_entity.id
_entity.type
_entity.pdbx_description
1 polymer ?
#
loop_
_entity_poly.entity_id
_entity_poly.type
_entity_poly.pdbx_seq_one_letter_code
_entity_poly.pdbx_strand_id
1 'polypeptide(L)'
;MTMTMMMGVHCLHLTQKLNNTLSRFDSTANTRFRRNLPSVIYNDQKLSKSSFVCGNIYRVVSALVSEDQAAETSSFRNDSFKLTYLEANGWLWEVGGVKILVDPVLVGSLDLGHRLIYSASNKYLKNFQLTDLPEIDCLLITQYVSDHCHVKTLRPLSQMLPNLKVIAPPNAKPLLDPIFSNVIYLEPGQTSEIESNNSSTVKIRAITGPVIVPWQRPENAYIVTSPQRQLSLYYEGHCLYDKEIVGKERADIVITTVVKQFIPGYTFTSGQEDAVELAKLLNSKYVVPLKNGELDSKGVLASLLKSDGTIELFKELLSKELPDVKTLEPIPGVPFHIP
;
A
#
# COMPACT_ATOMS: atom_id res chain seq x y z
N MET A 1 -25.08 21.05 6.31
CA MET A 1 -25.61 19.77 6.84
C MET A 1 -24.43 18.79 6.87
N THR A 2 -24.06 18.35 8.06
CA THR A 2 -22.67 18.06 8.47
C THR A 2 -22.15 16.67 8.07
N MET A 3 -20.90 16.61 7.60
CA MET A 3 -20.08 15.42 7.27
C MET A 3 -20.15 14.27 8.28
N THR A 4 -20.47 14.57 9.55
CA THR A 4 -20.67 13.59 10.61
C THR A 4 -21.78 12.57 10.30
N MET A 5 -22.76 12.92 9.45
CA MET A 5 -23.82 11.99 9.04
C MET A 5 -23.35 10.92 8.03
N MET A 6 -22.38 11.22 7.16
CA MET A 6 -21.94 10.24 6.13
C MET A 6 -21.04 9.14 6.71
N MET A 7 -20.20 9.44 7.72
CA MET A 7 -19.49 8.38 8.46
C MET A 7 -20.44 7.54 9.32
N GLY A 8 -21.52 8.14 9.83
CA GLY A 8 -22.57 7.44 10.58
C GLY A 8 -23.35 6.43 9.71
N VAL A 9 -23.61 6.77 8.45
CA VAL A 9 -24.30 5.86 7.50
C VAL A 9 -23.43 4.66 7.12
N HIS A 10 -22.11 4.83 6.96
CA HIS A 10 -21.18 3.72 6.72
C HIS A 10 -21.08 2.76 7.91
N CYS A 11 -20.99 3.30 9.13
CA CYS A 11 -21.05 2.47 10.33
C CYS A 11 -22.42 1.77 10.43
N LEU A 12 -23.54 2.45 10.17
CA LEU A 12 -24.86 1.83 10.20
C LEU A 12 -25.06 0.73 9.14
N HIS A 13 -24.61 0.91 7.91
CA HIS A 13 -24.81 -0.09 6.85
C HIS A 13 -23.96 -1.34 7.06
N LEU A 14 -22.71 -1.17 7.51
CA LEU A 14 -21.85 -2.29 7.90
C LEU A 14 -22.39 -2.98 9.17
N THR A 15 -22.86 -2.20 10.16
CA THR A 15 -23.45 -2.72 11.41
C THR A 15 -24.78 -3.43 11.16
N GLN A 16 -25.64 -2.92 10.27
CA GLN A 16 -26.89 -3.59 9.88
C GLN A 16 -26.65 -4.90 9.13
N LYS A 17 -25.67 -4.95 8.23
CA LYS A 17 -25.27 -6.20 7.56
C LYS A 17 -24.66 -7.20 8.56
N LEU A 18 -23.77 -6.76 9.45
CA LEU A 18 -23.16 -7.61 10.49
C LEU A 18 -24.20 -8.14 11.50
N ASN A 19 -25.16 -7.31 11.93
CA ASN A 19 -26.25 -7.73 12.83
C ASN A 19 -27.20 -8.76 12.17
N ASN A 20 -27.44 -8.65 10.86
CA ASN A 20 -28.22 -9.62 10.11
C ASN A 20 -27.46 -10.96 9.90
N THR A 21 -26.13 -10.94 9.90
CA THR A 21 -25.31 -12.15 9.84
C THR A 21 -25.19 -12.82 11.21
N LEU A 22 -24.98 -12.05 12.29
CA LEU A 22 -24.88 -12.57 13.66
C LEU A 22 -26.21 -13.17 14.17
N SER A 23 -27.35 -12.55 13.85
CA SER A 23 -28.68 -13.10 14.19
C SER A 23 -29.02 -14.42 13.48
N ARG A 24 -28.33 -14.74 12.37
CA ARG A 24 -28.45 -16.05 11.69
C ARG A 24 -27.53 -17.13 12.28
N PHE A 25 -26.49 -16.76 13.02
CA PHE A 25 -25.60 -17.73 13.68
C PHE A 25 -26.12 -18.18 15.06
N ASP A 26 -26.95 -17.36 15.73
CA ASP A 26 -27.53 -17.71 17.03
C ASP A 26 -28.70 -18.71 16.98
N SER A 27 -29.20 -19.07 15.79
CA SER A 27 -30.33 -20.00 15.66
C SER A 27 -29.94 -21.48 15.49
N THR A 28 -28.65 -21.81 15.42
CA THR A 28 -28.19 -23.20 15.22
C THR A 28 -26.90 -23.52 15.98
N ALA A 29 -26.93 -23.62 17.31
CA ALA A 29 -25.89 -24.34 18.07
C ALA A 29 -26.34 -24.69 19.49
N ASN A 30 -27.38 -25.51 19.62
CA ASN A 30 -27.65 -26.23 20.87
C ASN A 30 -27.14 -27.65 20.70
N THR A 31 -25.92 -27.96 21.14
CA THR A 31 -25.54 -29.31 21.57
C THR A 31 -24.23 -29.29 22.36
N ARG A 32 -24.31 -29.85 23.57
CA ARG A 32 -23.25 -30.03 24.57
C ARG A 32 -22.09 -30.86 24.02
N PHE A 33 -20.85 -30.44 24.26
CA PHE A 33 -19.73 -31.37 24.42
C PHE A 33 -18.81 -30.97 25.57
N ARG A 34 -18.58 -31.94 26.47
CA ARG A 34 -17.80 -31.84 27.70
C ARG A 34 -16.30 -31.90 27.41
N ARG A 35 -15.56 -31.16 28.24
CA ARG A 35 -14.10 -31.10 28.38
C ARG A 35 -13.48 -32.49 28.61
N ASN A 36 -12.27 -32.69 28.09
CA ASN A 36 -11.19 -33.45 28.74
C ASN A 36 -9.83 -32.89 28.29
N LEU A 37 -9.08 -32.37 29.26
CA LEU A 37 -7.65 -32.03 29.18
C LEU A 37 -6.84 -33.19 29.76
N PRO A 38 -5.63 -33.46 29.26
CA PRO A 38 -4.57 -33.94 30.11
C PRO A 38 -3.31 -33.05 30.08
N SER A 39 -2.57 -33.20 31.16
CA SER A 39 -1.49 -32.41 31.72
C SER A 39 -0.11 -32.59 31.06
N VAL A 40 0.61 -31.46 31.05
CA VAL A 40 2.06 -31.23 31.26
C VAL A 40 2.98 -32.44 31.48
N ILE A 41 4.06 -32.51 30.70
CA ILE A 41 5.39 -32.99 31.14
C ILE A 41 6.45 -32.02 30.58
N TYR A 42 7.17 -31.33 31.47
CA TYR A 42 8.37 -30.55 31.19
C TYR A 42 9.58 -31.48 31.27
N ASN A 43 10.54 -31.35 30.35
CA ASN A 43 11.85 -32.00 30.46
C ASN A 43 12.95 -30.97 30.19
N ASP A 44 13.67 -30.62 31.25
CA ASP A 44 14.85 -29.76 31.25
C ASP A 44 16.08 -30.56 30.82
N GLN A 45 16.82 -30.08 29.80
CA GLN A 45 18.23 -30.42 29.64
C GLN A 45 19.08 -29.18 29.32
N LYS A 46 19.93 -28.87 30.30
CA LYS A 46 21.09 -27.97 30.24
C LYS A 46 22.03 -28.33 29.09
N LEU A 47 22.55 -27.32 28.40
CA LEU A 47 23.84 -27.39 27.71
C LEU A 47 24.58 -26.06 27.77
N SER A 48 25.90 -26.19 27.86
CA SER A 48 26.86 -25.28 28.46
C SER A 48 27.44 -24.22 27.53
N LYS A 49 27.87 -23.12 28.17
CA LYS A 49 28.74 -22.03 27.74
C LYS A 49 29.83 -22.43 26.72
N SER A 50 30.03 -21.58 25.72
CA SER A 50 31.36 -21.26 25.21
C SER A 50 31.46 -19.76 24.89
N SER A 51 32.57 -19.18 25.32
CA SER A 51 32.93 -17.76 25.22
C SER A 51 33.98 -17.60 24.13
N PHE A 52 33.80 -16.68 23.20
CA PHE A 52 34.88 -16.15 22.38
C PHE A 52 34.76 -14.64 22.24
N VAL A 53 35.83 -13.96 22.63
CA VAL A 53 36.08 -12.52 22.53
C VAL A 53 36.98 -12.29 21.31
N CYS A 54 36.61 -11.36 20.43
CA CYS A 54 37.48 -10.59 19.54
C CYS A 54 36.59 -9.46 18.97
N GLY A 55 36.85 -8.16 19.06
CA GLY A 55 38.10 -7.45 18.83
C GLY A 55 37.88 -6.54 17.60
N ASN A 56 37.53 -5.27 17.83
CA ASN A 56 37.38 -4.24 16.79
C ASN A 56 38.69 -4.08 16.00
N ILE A 57 38.62 -4.04 14.66
CA ILE A 57 39.43 -3.20 13.74
C ILE A 57 38.76 -3.31 12.36
N TYR A 58 38.18 -2.20 11.85
CA TYR A 58 38.15 -1.98 10.40
C TYR A 58 38.64 -0.57 10.09
N ARG A 59 39.69 -0.59 9.29
CA ARG A 59 40.59 0.46 8.87
C ARG A 59 39.96 1.18 7.69
N VAL A 60 39.95 2.51 7.76
CA VAL A 60 39.63 3.41 6.65
C VAL A 60 40.56 3.09 5.47
N VAL A 61 39.99 2.83 4.30
CA VAL A 61 40.71 2.92 3.01
C VAL A 61 39.85 3.74 2.06
N SER A 62 40.30 4.98 1.85
CA SER A 62 39.89 5.83 0.75
C SER A 62 40.75 5.47 -0.46
N ALA A 63 40.13 5.29 -1.63
CA ALA A 63 40.82 5.28 -2.92
C ALA A 63 39.85 5.71 -4.05
N LEU A 64 40.01 6.98 -4.43
CA LEU A 64 39.99 7.53 -5.79
C LEU A 64 39.35 6.66 -6.89
N VAL A 65 38.21 7.09 -7.41
CA VAL A 65 37.69 6.65 -8.71
C VAL A 65 37.43 7.88 -9.57
N SER A 66 38.01 7.82 -10.77
CA SER A 66 38.16 8.85 -11.79
C SER A 66 36.85 9.44 -12.32
N GLU A 67 36.88 10.74 -12.67
CA GLU A 67 35.74 11.58 -13.07
C GLU A 67 35.18 11.32 -14.48
N ASP A 68 35.75 10.40 -15.27
CA ASP A 68 35.37 10.23 -16.68
C ASP A 68 34.20 9.26 -16.95
N GLN A 69 33.59 8.64 -15.92
CA GLN A 69 32.34 7.85 -16.06
C GLN A 69 31.07 8.54 -15.53
N ALA A 70 31.17 9.78 -15.04
CA ALA A 70 30.03 10.49 -14.44
C ALA A 70 28.97 10.92 -15.47
N ALA A 71 29.34 11.11 -16.74
CA ALA A 71 28.44 11.60 -17.78
C ALA A 71 27.49 10.51 -18.33
N GLU A 72 27.94 9.27 -18.51
CA GLU A 72 27.07 8.17 -18.97
C GLU A 72 26.25 7.53 -17.84
N THR A 73 26.74 7.54 -16.60
CA THR A 73 26.00 6.96 -15.46
C THR A 73 24.89 7.87 -14.91
N SER A 74 24.95 9.18 -15.21
CA SER A 74 23.90 10.13 -14.80
C SER A 74 22.62 10.01 -15.64
N SER A 75 22.74 9.59 -16.91
CA SER A 75 21.56 9.40 -17.78
C SER A 75 20.77 8.13 -17.44
N PHE A 76 21.44 7.06 -17.01
CA PHE A 76 20.78 5.82 -16.54
C PHE A 76 20.12 5.96 -15.17
N ARG A 77 20.59 6.85 -14.28
CA ARG A 77 19.99 7.02 -12.95
C ARG A 77 18.62 7.71 -13.00
N ASN A 78 18.37 8.55 -14.01
CA ASN A 78 17.17 9.39 -14.03
C ASN A 78 15.88 8.66 -14.39
N ASP A 79 15.94 7.42 -14.92
CA ASP A 79 14.74 6.68 -15.31
C ASP A 79 14.42 5.49 -14.40
N SER A 80 15.13 5.34 -13.29
CA SER A 80 14.91 4.25 -12.34
C SER A 80 13.77 4.54 -11.35
N PHE A 81 13.07 3.47 -10.95
CA PHE A 81 12.14 3.50 -9.82
C PHE A 81 12.81 2.87 -8.62
N LYS A 82 12.93 3.64 -7.53
CA LYS A 82 13.28 3.11 -6.22
C LYS A 82 12.06 3.13 -5.32
N LEU A 83 11.65 1.97 -4.86
CA LEU A 83 10.40 1.77 -4.12
C LEU A 83 10.71 1.31 -2.71
N THR A 84 10.04 1.91 -1.73
CA THR A 84 10.10 1.49 -0.32
C THR A 84 8.68 1.28 0.16
N TYR A 85 8.36 0.05 0.57
CA TYR A 85 7.06 -0.27 1.14
C TYR A 85 6.98 0.15 2.60
N LEU A 86 5.93 0.85 2.99
CA LEU A 86 5.75 1.41 4.34
C LEU A 86 4.61 0.72 5.13
N GLU A 87 4.21 -0.48 4.73
CA GLU A 87 3.05 -1.23 5.26
C GLU A 87 1.68 -0.60 4.92
N ALA A 88 0.60 -1.35 5.15
CA ALA A 88 -0.74 -1.02 4.67
C ALA A 88 -0.71 -0.71 3.16
N ASN A 89 -1.28 0.41 2.73
CA ASN A 89 -1.18 0.92 1.35
C ASN A 89 -0.02 1.93 1.17
N GLY A 90 0.80 2.14 2.21
CA GLY A 90 1.81 3.18 2.25
C GLY A 90 3.07 2.84 1.44
N TRP A 91 3.56 3.83 0.68
CA TRP A 91 4.84 3.74 -0.04
C TRP A 91 5.62 5.03 -0.02
N LEU A 92 6.93 4.92 -0.17
CA LEU A 92 7.79 5.99 -0.63
C LEU A 92 8.40 5.59 -1.97
N TRP A 93 8.10 6.37 -3.01
CA TRP A 93 8.66 6.19 -4.35
C TRP A 93 9.67 7.29 -4.63
N GLU A 94 10.80 6.93 -5.21
CA GLU A 94 11.77 7.87 -5.76
C GLU A 94 11.87 7.56 -7.27
N VAL A 95 11.38 8.50 -8.08
CA VAL A 95 11.23 8.36 -9.54
C VAL A 95 11.93 9.54 -10.20
N GLY A 96 13.03 9.29 -10.90
CA GLY A 96 13.83 10.34 -11.52
C GLY A 96 14.21 11.47 -10.55
N GLY A 97 14.49 11.14 -9.29
CA GLY A 97 14.84 12.11 -8.24
C GLY A 97 13.65 12.81 -7.57
N VAL A 98 12.41 12.61 -8.04
CA VAL A 98 11.19 13.07 -7.35
C VAL A 98 10.80 12.03 -6.29
N LYS A 99 10.61 12.47 -5.04
CA LYS A 99 10.19 11.63 -3.92
C LYS A 99 8.69 11.82 -3.65
N ILE A 100 7.93 10.77 -3.88
CA ILE A 100 6.47 10.74 -3.75
C ILE A 100 6.11 9.84 -2.57
N LEU A 101 5.49 10.41 -1.54
CA LEU A 101 4.87 9.66 -0.45
C LEU A 101 3.45 9.27 -0.88
N VAL A 102 3.09 8.00 -0.77
CA VAL A 102 1.81 7.47 -1.26
C VAL A 102 1.04 6.84 -0.11
N ASP A 103 -0.25 7.22 0.04
CA ASP A 103 -1.21 6.63 0.99
C ASP A 103 -0.64 6.30 2.39
N PRO A 104 0.02 7.26 3.08
CA PRO A 104 0.78 6.95 4.29
C PRO A 104 -0.12 6.64 5.49
N VAL A 105 0.12 5.48 6.11
CA VAL A 105 -0.47 5.07 7.40
C VAL A 105 0.64 4.88 8.43
N LEU A 106 1.17 6.00 8.96
CA LEU A 106 2.41 6.01 9.76
C LEU A 106 2.20 6.43 11.22
N VAL A 107 1.08 7.06 11.54
CA VAL A 107 0.79 7.59 12.89
C VAL A 107 -0.48 6.98 13.45
N GLY A 108 -0.33 6.29 14.58
CA GLY A 108 -1.42 5.65 15.30
C GLY A 108 -2.00 4.43 14.57
N SER A 109 -3.05 3.86 15.14
CA SER A 109 -3.75 2.72 14.54
C SER A 109 -4.73 3.16 13.45
N LEU A 110 -4.81 2.36 12.39
CA LEU A 110 -5.89 2.36 11.42
C LEU A 110 -7.15 1.82 12.09
N ASP A 111 -8.14 2.67 12.30
CA ASP A 111 -9.41 2.30 12.94
C ASP A 111 -10.57 2.60 11.98
N LEU A 112 -11.44 1.61 11.71
CA LEU A 112 -12.64 1.80 10.87
C LEU A 112 -13.79 2.40 11.69
N GLY A 113 -13.60 3.63 12.15
CA GLY A 113 -14.57 4.39 12.95
C GLY A 113 -14.64 4.02 14.43
N HIS A 114 -14.47 2.74 14.80
CA HIS A 114 -14.42 2.31 16.20
C HIS A 114 -13.45 1.13 16.44
N ARG A 115 -12.58 1.27 17.43
CA ARG A 115 -11.49 0.30 17.72
C ARG A 115 -11.95 -1.12 18.07
N LEU A 116 -13.14 -1.29 18.66
CA LEU A 116 -13.69 -2.62 18.93
C LEU A 116 -14.17 -3.33 17.66
N ILE A 117 -14.54 -2.56 16.62
CA ILE A 117 -14.99 -3.10 15.33
C ILE A 117 -13.77 -3.56 14.55
N TYR A 118 -12.80 -2.66 14.38
CA TYR A 118 -11.52 -2.94 13.74
C TYR A 118 -10.47 -1.93 14.19
N SER A 119 -9.30 -2.44 14.50
CA SER A 119 -8.09 -1.65 14.71
C SER A 119 -6.90 -2.43 14.18
N ALA A 120 -6.05 -1.78 13.39
CA ALA A 120 -4.85 -2.36 12.85
C ALA A 120 -3.65 -1.43 13.03
N SER A 121 -2.48 -2.01 13.23
CA SER A 121 -1.20 -1.29 13.27
C SER A 121 -0.17 -1.99 12.42
N ASN A 122 0.82 -1.22 11.98
CA ASN A 122 2.01 -1.73 11.30
C ASN A 122 2.65 -2.85 12.11
N LYS A 123 3.00 -3.94 11.43
CA LYS A 123 3.55 -5.16 12.02
C LYS A 123 5.07 -5.10 12.11
N TYR A 124 5.73 -4.45 11.16
CA TYR A 124 7.19 -4.44 11.06
C TYR A 124 7.80 -3.06 11.39
N LEU A 125 7.19 -1.98 10.92
CA LEU A 125 7.60 -0.58 11.07
C LEU A 125 6.99 0.08 12.30
N LYS A 126 6.95 -0.62 13.44
CA LYS A 126 6.30 -0.15 14.69
C LYS A 126 6.90 1.13 15.26
N ASN A 127 8.19 1.35 15.02
CA ASN A 127 8.95 2.50 15.53
C ASN A 127 9.21 3.55 14.46
N PHE A 128 8.68 3.37 13.23
CA PHE A 128 8.87 4.32 12.15
C PHE A 128 7.99 5.56 12.42
N GLN A 129 8.61 6.73 12.40
CA GLN A 129 7.98 8.01 12.67
C GLN A 129 7.98 8.89 11.43
N LEU A 130 7.13 9.92 11.42
CA LEU A 130 7.13 10.90 10.33
C LEU A 130 8.47 11.60 10.15
N THR A 131 9.24 11.76 11.23
CA THR A 131 10.59 12.33 11.20
C THR A 131 11.63 11.42 10.55
N ASP A 132 11.31 10.14 10.37
CA ASP A 132 12.19 9.18 9.69
C ASP A 132 12.00 9.22 8.16
N LEU A 133 10.97 9.92 7.67
CA LEU A 133 10.79 10.17 6.24
C LEU A 133 11.93 11.08 5.74
N PRO A 134 12.45 10.83 4.53
CA PRO A 134 13.29 11.81 3.87
C PRO A 134 12.46 13.05 3.51
N GLU A 135 13.12 14.08 3.01
CA GLU A 135 12.42 15.14 2.28
C GLU A 135 11.54 14.54 1.18
N ILE A 136 10.31 15.01 1.06
CA ILE A 136 9.33 14.56 0.06
C ILE A 136 8.85 15.74 -0.77
N ASP A 137 8.69 15.52 -2.08
CA ASP A 137 8.29 16.55 -3.03
C ASP A 137 6.76 16.58 -3.20
N CYS A 138 6.11 15.41 -3.08
CA CYS A 138 4.69 15.26 -3.30
C CYS A 138 4.08 14.19 -2.38
N LEU A 139 2.85 14.43 -1.93
CA LEU A 139 1.97 13.41 -1.38
C LEU A 139 0.98 12.97 -2.47
N LEU A 140 0.80 11.68 -2.65
CA LEU A 140 -0.19 11.09 -3.54
C LEU A 140 -1.20 10.30 -2.71
N ILE A 141 -2.47 10.66 -2.82
CA ILE A 141 -3.58 9.92 -2.22
C ILE A 141 -4.38 9.28 -3.34
N THR A 142 -4.65 7.98 -3.24
CA THR A 142 -5.41 7.22 -4.24
C THR A 142 -6.89 7.17 -3.97
N GLN A 143 -7.26 7.06 -2.69
CA GLN A 143 -8.64 6.93 -2.26
C GLN A 143 -8.94 7.78 -1.01
N TYR A 144 -10.18 8.21 -0.84
CA TYR A 144 -10.60 8.96 0.35
C TYR A 144 -10.72 8.13 1.64
N VAL A 145 -10.76 6.80 1.54
CA VAL A 145 -10.97 5.89 2.68
C VAL A 145 -9.75 5.84 3.61
N SER A 146 -9.96 5.45 4.87
CA SER A 146 -8.99 5.66 5.96
C SER A 146 -7.70 4.86 5.86
N ASP A 147 -7.69 3.75 5.14
CA ASP A 147 -6.50 2.94 4.87
C ASP A 147 -5.63 3.52 3.74
N HIS A 148 -6.05 4.62 3.13
CA HIS A 148 -5.31 5.41 2.15
C HIS A 148 -5.13 6.87 2.62
N CYS A 149 -6.24 7.58 2.84
CA CYS A 149 -6.28 8.97 3.31
C CYS A 149 -6.34 9.03 4.85
N HIS A 150 -5.29 8.54 5.51
CA HIS A 150 -5.28 8.39 6.95
C HIS A 150 -5.06 9.73 7.68
N VAL A 151 -6.15 10.43 8.04
CA VAL A 151 -6.12 11.77 8.65
C VAL A 151 -5.23 11.88 9.90
N LYS A 152 -5.11 10.81 10.71
CA LYS A 152 -4.20 10.80 11.88
C LYS A 152 -2.73 10.94 11.49
N THR A 153 -2.35 10.42 10.33
CA THR A 153 -1.02 10.59 9.74
C THR A 153 -0.90 11.93 9.01
N LEU A 154 -1.93 12.30 8.24
CA LEU A 154 -1.88 13.48 7.37
C LEU A 154 -1.87 14.81 8.13
N ARG A 155 -2.55 14.92 9.28
CA ARG A 155 -2.60 16.16 10.07
C ARG A 155 -1.24 16.59 10.63
N PRO A 156 -0.46 15.74 11.33
CA PRO A 156 0.89 16.13 11.74
C PRO A 156 1.84 16.28 10.54
N LEU A 157 1.67 15.49 9.48
CA LEU A 157 2.45 15.65 8.25
C LEU A 157 2.28 17.06 7.63
N SER A 158 1.04 17.56 7.58
CA SER A 158 0.78 18.89 7.03
C SER A 158 1.30 20.03 7.91
N GLN A 159 1.45 19.80 9.21
CA GLN A 159 2.12 20.74 10.12
C GLN A 159 3.65 20.72 9.91
N MET A 160 4.23 19.56 9.66
CA MET A 160 5.66 19.42 9.35
C MET A 160 6.02 20.00 7.97
N LEU A 161 5.13 19.85 6.99
CA LEU A 161 5.35 20.25 5.59
C LEU A 161 4.17 21.10 5.07
N PRO A 162 4.02 22.36 5.50
CA PRO A 162 2.83 23.17 5.24
C PRO A 162 2.61 23.54 3.76
N ASN A 163 3.65 23.45 2.94
CA ASN A 163 3.60 23.75 1.50
C ASN A 163 3.63 22.50 0.62
N LEU A 164 3.58 21.31 1.22
CA LEU A 164 3.64 20.04 0.50
C LEU A 164 2.56 20.00 -0.59
N LYS A 165 2.97 19.73 -1.82
CA LYS A 165 2.05 19.50 -2.92
C LYS A 165 1.36 18.16 -2.72
N VAL A 166 0.04 18.14 -2.83
CA VAL A 166 -0.78 16.94 -2.68
C VAL A 166 -1.54 16.68 -3.98
N ILE A 167 -1.49 15.46 -4.49
CA ILE A 167 -2.35 14.98 -5.59
C ILE A 167 -3.33 13.96 -5.01
N ALA A 168 -4.62 14.11 -5.33
CA ALA A 168 -5.66 13.26 -4.77
C ALA A 168 -6.88 13.13 -5.69
N PRO A 169 -7.75 12.12 -5.51
CA PRO A 169 -9.08 12.12 -6.12
C PRO A 169 -9.97 13.21 -5.48
N PRO A 170 -10.93 13.78 -6.22
CA PRO A 170 -11.89 14.76 -5.69
C PRO A 170 -12.68 14.29 -4.47
N ASN A 171 -12.90 12.98 -4.32
CA ASN A 171 -13.60 12.41 -3.16
C ASN A 171 -12.85 12.65 -1.83
N ALA A 172 -11.52 12.82 -1.87
CA ALA A 172 -10.71 13.12 -0.69
C ALA A 172 -10.79 14.61 -0.25
N LYS A 173 -11.40 15.47 -1.07
CA LYS A 173 -11.46 16.92 -0.83
C LYS A 173 -11.94 17.34 0.56
N PRO A 174 -13.04 16.77 1.11
CA PRO A 174 -13.52 17.18 2.42
C PRO A 174 -12.57 16.82 3.57
N LEU A 175 -11.66 15.85 3.36
CA LEU A 175 -10.65 15.45 4.35
C LEU A 175 -9.35 16.25 4.21
N LEU A 176 -8.97 16.61 2.98
CA LEU A 176 -7.68 17.24 2.67
C LEU A 176 -7.72 18.77 2.76
N ASP A 177 -8.78 19.43 2.27
CA ASP A 177 -8.90 20.90 2.31
C ASP A 177 -8.70 21.52 3.71
N PRO A 178 -9.17 20.90 4.82
CA PRO A 178 -8.95 21.46 6.15
C PRO A 178 -7.51 21.34 6.68
N ILE A 179 -6.64 20.56 6.03
CA ILE A 179 -5.30 20.25 6.54
C ILE A 179 -4.16 20.59 5.58
N PHE A 180 -4.41 20.66 4.26
CA PHE A 180 -3.42 21.04 3.25
C PHE A 180 -3.90 22.25 2.44
N SER A 181 -2.98 23.13 2.09
CA SER A 181 -3.23 24.35 1.31
C SER A 181 -2.97 24.18 -0.20
N ASN A 182 -2.12 23.21 -0.58
CA ASN A 182 -1.66 22.98 -1.95
C ASN A 182 -2.09 21.60 -2.46
N VAL A 183 -3.38 21.47 -2.80
CA VAL A 183 -3.97 20.21 -3.27
C VAL A 183 -4.45 20.32 -4.71
N ILE A 184 -4.00 19.39 -5.55
CA ILE A 184 -4.44 19.20 -6.92
C ILE A 184 -5.34 17.98 -6.96
N TYR A 185 -6.62 18.19 -7.25
CA TYR A 185 -7.57 17.09 -7.42
C TYR A 185 -7.63 16.67 -8.88
N LEU A 186 -7.35 15.39 -9.16
CA LEU A 186 -7.38 14.83 -10.50
C LEU A 186 -8.58 13.90 -10.67
N GLU A 187 -9.44 14.17 -11.65
CA GLU A 187 -10.42 13.22 -12.16
C GLU A 187 -9.73 12.23 -13.12
N PRO A 188 -10.25 11.00 -13.32
CA PRO A 188 -9.73 10.05 -14.29
C PRO A 188 -9.51 10.67 -15.68
N GLY A 189 -8.34 10.39 -16.27
CA GLY A 189 -7.89 10.97 -17.54
C GLY A 189 -7.08 12.27 -17.39
N GLN A 190 -7.15 12.94 -16.24
CA GLN A 190 -6.35 14.14 -15.99
C GLN A 190 -4.90 13.80 -15.57
N THR A 191 -4.00 14.76 -15.77
CA THR A 191 -2.58 14.63 -15.50
C THR A 191 -2.08 15.81 -14.67
N SER A 192 -1.12 15.55 -13.80
CA SER A 192 -0.26 16.56 -13.18
C SER A 192 1.22 16.21 -13.39
N GLU A 193 2.09 17.20 -13.28
CA GLU A 193 3.54 17.04 -13.35
C GLU A 193 4.18 17.56 -12.06
N ILE A 194 5.15 16.81 -11.56
CA ILE A 194 5.92 17.14 -10.36
C ILE A 194 7.37 17.34 -10.77
N GLU A 195 7.86 18.55 -10.54
CA GLU A 195 9.26 18.89 -10.73
C GLU A 195 10.00 18.71 -9.40
N SER A 196 11.11 17.98 -9.44
CA SER A 196 12.08 17.88 -8.35
C SER A 196 12.91 19.16 -8.26
N ASN A 197 13.52 19.42 -7.10
CA ASN A 197 14.55 20.45 -6.92
C ASN A 197 15.71 20.36 -7.93
N ASN A 198 15.92 19.19 -8.55
CA ASN A 198 16.94 18.96 -9.59
C ASN A 198 16.40 19.16 -11.03
N SER A 199 15.24 19.83 -11.20
CA SER A 199 14.56 20.08 -12.49
C SER A 199 14.21 18.83 -13.29
N SER A 200 14.02 17.71 -12.59
CA SER A 200 13.50 16.47 -13.18
C SER A 200 11.98 16.42 -13.03
N THR A 201 11.26 16.07 -14.09
CA THR A 201 9.79 16.11 -14.10
C THR A 201 9.20 14.72 -14.22
N VAL A 202 8.37 14.35 -13.24
CA VAL A 202 7.59 13.11 -13.23
C VAL A 202 6.14 13.42 -13.59
N LYS A 203 5.58 12.63 -14.50
CA LYS A 203 4.18 12.75 -14.91
C LYS A 203 3.31 11.79 -14.12
N ILE A 204 2.23 12.30 -13.52
CA ILE A 204 1.23 11.52 -12.78
C ILE A 204 -0.10 11.66 -13.50
N ARG A 205 -0.69 10.54 -13.92
CA ARG A 205 -1.98 10.52 -14.59
C ARG A 205 -2.98 9.69 -13.81
N ALA A 206 -4.13 10.26 -13.52
CA ALA A 206 -5.24 9.56 -12.88
C ALA A 206 -5.91 8.61 -13.88
N ILE A 207 -6.15 7.40 -13.43
CA ILE A 207 -6.92 6.36 -14.12
C ILE A 207 -8.13 6.04 -13.25
N THR A 208 -9.24 5.63 -13.86
CA THR A 208 -10.42 5.17 -13.12
C THR A 208 -10.05 4.02 -12.19
N GLY A 209 -10.21 4.24 -10.89
CA GLY A 209 -10.09 3.24 -9.84
C GLY A 209 -11.46 2.72 -9.38
N PRO A 210 -11.52 2.08 -8.20
CA PRO A 210 -12.76 1.46 -7.72
C PRO A 210 -13.86 2.46 -7.38
N VAL A 211 -15.10 2.03 -7.57
CA VAL A 211 -16.29 2.74 -7.07
C VAL A 211 -16.65 2.14 -5.71
N ILE A 212 -16.32 2.84 -4.62
CA ILE A 212 -16.51 2.35 -3.25
C ILE A 212 -17.99 2.25 -2.87
N VAL A 213 -18.79 3.23 -3.30
CA VAL A 213 -20.26 3.19 -3.18
C VAL A 213 -20.88 3.48 -4.55
N PRO A 214 -21.94 2.76 -4.97
CA PRO A 214 -22.45 2.80 -6.36
C PRO A 214 -22.81 4.18 -6.93
N TRP A 215 -23.08 5.16 -6.06
CA TRP A 215 -23.51 6.51 -6.42
C TRP A 215 -22.39 7.56 -6.30
N GLN A 216 -21.20 7.15 -5.89
CA GLN A 216 -20.03 8.02 -5.77
C GLN A 216 -19.21 7.99 -7.05
N ARG A 217 -18.45 9.07 -7.27
CA ARG A 217 -17.42 9.10 -8.31
C ARG A 217 -16.41 7.96 -8.06
N PRO A 218 -15.82 7.37 -9.10
CA PRO A 218 -14.70 6.45 -8.89
C PRO A 218 -13.57 7.13 -8.11
N GLU A 219 -12.84 6.33 -7.32
CA GLU A 219 -11.52 6.74 -6.83
C GLU A 219 -10.48 6.65 -7.97
N ASN A 220 -9.22 6.93 -7.67
CA ASN A 220 -8.15 6.91 -8.67
C ASN A 220 -7.24 5.69 -8.49
N ALA A 221 -6.94 5.04 -9.60
CA ALA A 221 -5.62 4.45 -9.82
C ALA A 221 -4.70 5.51 -10.43
N TYR A 222 -3.38 5.30 -10.43
CA TYR A 222 -2.46 6.22 -11.11
C TYR A 222 -1.46 5.49 -11.97
N ILE A 223 -1.11 6.12 -13.09
CA ILE A 223 0.10 5.82 -13.85
C ILE A 223 1.11 6.94 -13.61
N VAL A 224 2.27 6.57 -13.07
CA VAL A 224 3.42 7.45 -12.85
C VAL A 224 4.46 7.12 -13.91
N THR A 225 4.88 8.12 -14.68
CA THR A 225 5.85 7.96 -15.76
C THR A 225 7.13 8.71 -15.41
N SER A 226 8.25 8.03 -15.52
CA SER A 226 9.57 8.59 -15.28
C SER A 226 9.93 9.68 -16.31
N PRO A 227 10.93 10.54 -16.03
CA PRO A 227 11.24 11.71 -16.86
C PRO A 227 11.63 11.38 -18.31
N GLN A 228 12.44 10.33 -18.53
CA GLN A 228 12.79 9.89 -19.89
C GLN A 228 11.69 9.05 -20.53
N ARG A 229 10.60 8.76 -19.81
CA ARG A 229 9.43 8.00 -20.24
C ARG A 229 9.73 6.58 -20.72
N GLN A 230 10.81 5.95 -20.24
CA GLN A 230 11.11 4.56 -20.58
C GLN A 230 10.50 3.59 -19.56
N LEU A 231 10.20 4.03 -18.34
CA LEU A 231 9.50 3.25 -17.33
C LEU A 231 8.20 3.93 -16.83
N SER A 232 7.22 3.10 -16.55
CA SER A 232 5.92 3.52 -16.04
C SER A 232 5.41 2.56 -14.97
N LEU A 233 4.79 3.13 -13.93
CA LEU A 233 4.24 2.41 -12.79
C LEU A 233 2.74 2.64 -12.70
N TYR A 234 1.96 1.57 -12.73
CA TYR A 234 0.55 1.57 -12.39
C TYR A 234 0.37 1.17 -10.92
N TYR A 235 -0.44 1.94 -10.19
CA TYR A 235 -0.80 1.64 -8.81
C TYR A 235 -2.31 1.69 -8.60
N GLU A 236 -2.84 0.57 -8.11
CA GLU A 236 -4.19 0.43 -7.55
C GLU A 236 -4.11 -0.58 -6.40
N GLY A 237 -4.50 -0.17 -5.19
CA GLY A 237 -4.19 -0.87 -3.95
C GLY A 237 -5.07 -2.08 -3.63
N HIS A 238 -6.13 -2.36 -4.39
CA HIS A 238 -7.11 -3.41 -4.04
C HIS A 238 -7.31 -4.46 -5.14
N CYS A 239 -6.59 -4.36 -6.26
CA CYS A 239 -6.79 -5.16 -7.47
C CYS A 239 -8.23 -5.06 -8.00
N LEU A 240 -8.80 -3.86 -7.91
CA LEU A 240 -10.14 -3.53 -8.38
C LEU A 240 -10.04 -2.46 -9.47
N TYR A 241 -10.23 -2.89 -10.72
CA TYR A 241 -10.00 -2.05 -11.89
C TYR A 241 -11.02 -2.33 -12.99
N ASP A 242 -11.24 -1.33 -13.85
CA ASP A 242 -12.05 -1.46 -15.05
C ASP A 242 -11.19 -2.03 -16.19
N LYS A 243 -11.54 -3.23 -16.66
CA LYS A 243 -10.79 -3.95 -17.70
C LYS A 243 -10.77 -3.22 -19.05
N GLU A 244 -11.85 -2.53 -19.40
CA GLU A 244 -11.93 -1.80 -20.68
C GLU A 244 -11.09 -0.54 -20.67
N ILE A 245 -10.98 0.11 -19.51
CA ILE A 245 -10.13 1.28 -19.32
C ILE A 245 -8.67 0.84 -19.25
N VAL A 246 -8.34 -0.09 -18.36
CA VAL A 246 -6.97 -0.60 -18.18
C VAL A 246 -6.43 -1.26 -19.44
N GLY A 247 -7.24 -1.97 -20.21
CA GLY A 247 -6.81 -2.60 -21.47
C GLY A 247 -6.38 -1.61 -22.57
N LYS A 248 -6.63 -0.31 -22.40
CA LYS A 248 -6.15 0.77 -23.29
C LYS A 248 -4.86 1.41 -22.79
N GLU A 249 -4.40 1.02 -21.61
CA GLU A 249 -3.24 1.58 -20.93
C GLU A 249 -2.03 0.65 -21.01
N ARG A 250 -0.85 1.19 -20.68
CA ARG A 250 0.37 0.41 -20.50
C ARG A 250 1.12 0.86 -19.25
N ALA A 251 1.71 -0.11 -18.56
CA ALA A 251 2.61 0.14 -17.44
C ALA A 251 3.63 -0.99 -17.31
N ASP A 252 4.91 -0.65 -17.18
CA ASP A 252 6.00 -1.61 -17.00
C ASP A 252 5.94 -2.28 -15.62
N ILE A 253 5.50 -1.52 -14.60
CA ILE A 253 5.44 -1.93 -13.21
C ILE A 253 3.99 -1.87 -12.73
N VAL A 254 3.51 -2.91 -12.07
CA VAL A 254 2.20 -2.92 -11.40
C VAL A 254 2.41 -3.14 -9.91
N ILE A 255 1.95 -2.20 -9.09
CA ILE A 255 1.77 -2.39 -7.65
C ILE A 255 0.29 -2.63 -7.39
N THR A 256 -0.07 -3.81 -6.89
CA THR A 256 -1.45 -4.16 -6.51
C THR A 256 -1.49 -5.33 -5.52
N THR A 257 -2.64 -5.59 -4.89
CA THR A 257 -2.82 -6.80 -4.08
C THR A 257 -2.87 -8.05 -4.95
N VAL A 258 -2.18 -9.09 -4.51
CA VAL A 258 -2.19 -10.40 -5.20
C VAL A 258 -2.89 -11.47 -4.37
N VAL A 259 -3.24 -11.20 -3.12
CA VAL A 259 -3.99 -12.10 -2.25
C VAL A 259 -5.35 -11.46 -1.98
N LYS A 260 -6.41 -12.24 -2.19
CA LYS A 260 -7.77 -11.77 -2.00
C LYS A 260 -8.10 -11.72 -0.52
N GLN A 261 -8.70 -10.63 -0.05
CA GLN A 261 -9.19 -10.50 1.32
C GLN A 261 -10.69 -10.20 1.34
N PHE A 262 -11.43 -10.92 2.18
CA PHE A 262 -12.89 -10.83 2.21
C PHE A 262 -13.48 -11.25 3.56
N ILE A 263 -14.72 -10.83 3.79
CA ILE A 263 -15.62 -11.37 4.80
C ILE A 263 -16.82 -12.00 4.09
N PRO A 264 -17.67 -12.79 4.79
CA PRO A 264 -18.91 -13.27 4.18
C PRO A 264 -19.75 -12.12 3.59
N GLY A 265 -19.95 -12.14 2.26
CA GLY A 265 -20.78 -11.17 1.54
C GLY A 265 -20.08 -9.85 1.15
N TYR A 266 -18.77 -9.71 1.37
CA TYR A 266 -18.02 -8.52 0.93
C TYR A 266 -16.53 -8.83 0.69
N THR A 267 -16.02 -8.48 -0.50
CA THR A 267 -14.60 -8.56 -0.86
C THR A 267 -13.97 -7.20 -0.65
N PHE A 268 -12.89 -7.14 0.13
CA PHE A 268 -12.12 -5.90 0.34
C PHE A 268 -11.08 -5.71 -0.76
N THR A 269 -10.34 -6.77 -1.07
CA THR A 269 -9.30 -6.77 -2.10
C THR A 269 -9.41 -8.03 -2.94
N SER A 270 -9.16 -7.89 -4.24
CA SER A 270 -8.99 -8.99 -5.19
C SER A 270 -7.51 -9.41 -5.26
N GLY A 271 -7.24 -10.45 -6.06
CA GLY A 271 -5.89 -10.98 -6.23
C GLY A 271 -5.87 -12.20 -7.16
N GLN A 272 -4.80 -12.98 -7.09
CA GLN A 272 -4.61 -14.22 -7.86
C GLN A 272 -4.80 -13.96 -9.37
N GLU A 273 -5.80 -14.60 -10.00
CA GLU A 273 -6.09 -14.46 -11.41
C GLU A 273 -6.38 -13.01 -11.82
N ASP A 274 -7.07 -12.24 -10.98
CA ASP A 274 -7.38 -10.83 -11.26
C ASP A 274 -6.09 -10.00 -11.39
N ALA A 275 -5.06 -10.30 -10.60
CA ALA A 275 -3.77 -9.61 -10.63
C ALA A 275 -2.92 -10.04 -11.84
N VAL A 276 -3.01 -11.32 -12.25
CA VAL A 276 -2.37 -11.80 -13.49
C VAL A 276 -3.01 -11.14 -14.71
N GLU A 277 -4.34 -11.05 -14.74
CA GLU A 277 -5.07 -10.37 -15.81
C GLU A 277 -4.72 -8.87 -15.87
N LEU A 278 -4.57 -8.20 -14.72
CA LEU A 278 -4.14 -6.80 -14.67
C LEU A 278 -2.77 -6.62 -15.33
N ALA A 279 -1.79 -7.43 -14.93
CA ALA A 279 -0.44 -7.40 -15.49
C ALA A 279 -0.45 -7.69 -17.01
N LYS A 280 -1.33 -8.60 -17.46
CA LYS A 280 -1.51 -8.92 -18.87
C LYS A 280 -2.07 -7.75 -19.66
N LEU A 281 -3.13 -7.10 -19.17
CA LEU A 281 -3.78 -5.96 -19.82
C LEU A 281 -2.81 -4.78 -19.98
N LEU A 282 -2.03 -4.50 -18.93
CA LEU A 282 -1.05 -3.41 -18.91
C LEU A 282 0.25 -3.73 -19.66
N ASN A 283 0.43 -4.98 -20.12
CA ASN A 283 1.67 -5.47 -20.73
C ASN A 283 2.89 -5.23 -19.81
N SER A 284 2.74 -5.57 -18.53
CA SER A 284 3.73 -5.27 -17.50
C SER A 284 4.91 -6.21 -17.55
N LYS A 285 6.07 -5.72 -17.12
CA LYS A 285 7.32 -6.48 -16.97
C LYS A 285 7.53 -6.92 -15.52
N TYR A 286 6.99 -6.14 -14.58
CA TYR A 286 7.14 -6.37 -13.15
C TYR A 286 5.80 -6.28 -12.44
N VAL A 287 5.55 -7.21 -11.52
CA VAL A 287 4.49 -7.11 -10.52
C VAL A 287 5.13 -7.01 -9.15
N VAL A 288 4.73 -6.01 -8.38
CA VAL A 288 5.15 -5.77 -7.00
C VAL A 288 3.93 -6.02 -6.09
N PRO A 289 3.87 -7.18 -5.42
CA PRO A 289 2.74 -7.51 -4.56
C PRO A 289 2.60 -6.52 -3.39
N LEU A 290 1.43 -5.93 -3.25
CA LEU A 290 1.05 -5.14 -2.10
C LEU A 290 0.59 -6.07 -0.96
N LYS A 291 1.26 -5.96 0.20
CA LYS A 291 0.99 -6.76 1.40
C LYS A 291 0.12 -6.01 2.42
N ASN A 292 -0.86 -5.22 1.95
CA ASN A 292 -1.66 -4.31 2.80
C ASN A 292 -2.48 -5.03 3.89
N GLY A 293 -2.73 -6.33 3.73
CA GLY A 293 -3.35 -7.18 4.72
C GLY A 293 -2.45 -7.66 5.87
N GLU A 294 -1.12 -7.49 5.77
CA GLU A 294 -0.16 -7.95 6.79
C GLU A 294 -0.01 -6.96 7.96
N LEU A 295 -1.12 -6.63 8.61
CA LEU A 295 -1.17 -5.74 9.76
C LEU A 295 -1.46 -6.52 11.05
N ASP A 296 -0.97 -6.00 12.18
CA ASP A 296 -1.36 -6.45 13.51
C ASP A 296 -2.79 -5.95 13.78
N SER A 297 -3.79 -6.73 13.36
CA SER A 297 -5.22 -6.37 13.44
C SER A 297 -5.95 -7.04 14.62
N LYS A 298 -6.94 -6.33 15.16
CA LYS A 298 -7.81 -6.75 16.27
C LYS A 298 -9.24 -6.26 16.05
N GLY A 299 -10.18 -6.88 16.76
CA GLY A 299 -11.61 -6.53 16.72
C GLY A 299 -12.44 -7.60 16.01
N VAL A 300 -13.76 -7.40 16.00
CA VAL A 300 -14.70 -8.39 15.45
C VAL A 300 -14.48 -8.61 13.96
N LEU A 301 -14.27 -7.54 13.18
CA LEU A 301 -14.01 -7.65 11.74
C LEU A 301 -12.72 -8.42 11.44
N ALA A 302 -11.66 -8.21 12.24
CA ALA A 302 -10.41 -8.94 12.07
C ALA A 302 -10.60 -10.45 12.23
N SER A 303 -11.48 -10.88 13.16
CA SER A 303 -11.78 -12.31 13.37
C SER A 303 -12.59 -12.95 12.24
N LEU A 304 -13.30 -12.15 11.43
CA LEU A 304 -14.10 -12.62 10.30
C LEU A 304 -13.34 -12.56 8.97
N LEU A 305 -12.22 -11.84 8.93
CA LEU A 305 -11.43 -11.64 7.72
C LEU A 305 -10.80 -12.96 7.28
N LYS A 306 -11.03 -13.31 6.02
CA LYS A 306 -10.45 -14.48 5.36
C LYS A 306 -9.55 -14.02 4.23
N SER A 307 -8.55 -14.83 3.94
CA SER A 307 -7.69 -14.67 2.77
C SER A 307 -7.87 -15.87 1.84
N ASP A 308 -7.81 -15.62 0.53
CA ASP A 308 -7.83 -16.65 -0.51
C ASP A 308 -6.64 -16.44 -1.46
N GLY A 309 -5.91 -17.53 -1.71
CA GLY A 309 -4.62 -17.53 -2.38
C GLY A 309 -3.42 -17.20 -1.47
N THR A 310 -2.22 -17.33 -2.04
CA THR A 310 -0.95 -16.90 -1.45
C THR A 310 -0.08 -16.20 -2.50
N ILE A 311 1.05 -15.62 -2.09
CA ILE A 311 2.00 -15.02 -3.04
C ILE A 311 2.66 -16.09 -3.89
N GLU A 312 2.94 -17.27 -3.33
CA GLU A 312 3.50 -18.42 -4.05
C GLU A 312 2.53 -18.91 -5.12
N LEU A 313 1.26 -19.09 -4.78
CA LEU A 313 0.22 -19.46 -5.75
C LEU A 313 0.07 -18.40 -6.85
N PHE A 314 0.09 -17.12 -6.50
CA PHE A 314 0.09 -16.04 -7.48
C PHE A 314 1.30 -16.11 -8.42
N LYS A 315 2.51 -16.37 -7.90
CA LYS A 315 3.71 -16.50 -8.73
C LYS A 315 3.63 -17.69 -9.68
N GLU A 316 3.07 -18.81 -9.23
CA GLU A 316 2.83 -19.98 -10.08
C GLU A 316 1.89 -19.62 -11.23
N LEU A 317 0.74 -19.00 -10.93
CA LEU A 317 -0.21 -18.53 -11.93
C LEU A 317 0.43 -17.53 -12.91
N LEU A 318 1.17 -16.55 -12.39
CA LEU A 318 1.85 -15.53 -13.20
C LEU A 318 2.87 -16.18 -14.14
N SER A 319 3.71 -17.09 -13.64
CA SER A 319 4.74 -17.75 -14.45
C SER A 319 4.16 -18.61 -15.59
N LYS A 320 2.96 -19.14 -15.39
CA LYS A 320 2.25 -19.95 -16.38
C LYS A 320 1.65 -19.09 -17.51
N GLU A 321 1.04 -17.96 -17.16
CA GLU A 321 0.34 -17.08 -18.11
C GLU A 321 1.26 -16.03 -18.75
N LEU A 322 2.26 -15.56 -18.01
CA LEU A 322 3.17 -14.46 -18.33
C LEU A 322 4.61 -14.80 -17.90
N PRO A 323 5.29 -15.75 -18.58
CA PRO A 323 6.58 -16.31 -18.12
C PRO A 323 7.72 -15.30 -18.04
N ASP A 324 7.66 -14.20 -18.80
CA ASP A 324 8.69 -13.16 -18.80
C ASP A 324 8.49 -12.09 -17.70
N VAL A 325 7.34 -12.12 -17.01
CA VAL A 325 6.99 -11.13 -15.99
C VAL A 325 7.57 -11.52 -14.64
N LYS A 326 8.28 -10.59 -14.01
CA LYS A 326 8.98 -10.83 -12.74
C LYS A 326 8.16 -10.32 -11.58
N THR A 327 8.05 -11.14 -10.53
CA THR A 327 7.50 -10.69 -9.24
C THR A 327 8.62 -10.15 -8.35
N LEU A 328 8.47 -8.93 -7.85
CA LEU A 328 9.39 -8.30 -6.91
C LEU A 328 8.69 -8.09 -5.57
N GLU A 329 9.03 -8.89 -4.57
CA GLU A 329 8.40 -8.77 -3.26
C GLU A 329 9.03 -7.68 -2.40
N PRO A 330 8.25 -6.70 -1.93
CA PRO A 330 8.76 -5.70 -1.03
C PRO A 330 9.04 -6.28 0.36
N ILE A 331 10.10 -5.78 0.99
CA ILE A 331 10.35 -5.92 2.43
C ILE A 331 10.03 -4.55 3.07
N PRO A 332 9.14 -4.48 4.07
CA PRO A 332 8.80 -3.23 4.73
C PRO A 332 10.04 -2.44 5.19
N GLY A 333 10.09 -1.17 4.83
CA GLY A 333 11.18 -0.24 5.15
C GLY A 333 12.48 -0.43 4.38
N VAL A 334 12.59 -1.46 3.53
CA VAL A 334 13.80 -1.71 2.73
C VAL A 334 13.60 -1.21 1.30
N PRO A 335 14.39 -0.24 0.83
CA PRO A 335 14.30 0.24 -0.54
C PRO A 335 14.81 -0.82 -1.52
N PHE A 336 14.17 -0.91 -2.69
CA PHE A 336 14.65 -1.72 -3.81
C PHE A 336 14.48 -0.95 -5.13
N HIS A 337 15.30 -1.29 -6.12
CA HIS A 337 15.29 -0.66 -7.44
C HIS A 337 14.66 -1.57 -8.49
N ILE A 338 13.89 -0.97 -9.39
CA ILE A 338 13.43 -1.64 -10.61
C ILE A 338 14.35 -1.23 -11.77
N PRO A 339 14.98 -2.20 -12.44
CA PRO A 339 15.96 -1.94 -13.50
C PRO A 339 15.34 -1.70 -14.87
#